data_AF-A0A975IR39-F1
#
_entry.id   AF-A0A975IR39-F1
#
_cell.length_a   1.000
_cell.length_b   1.000
_cell.length_c   1.000
_cell.angle_alpha   90.00
_cell.angle_beta   90.00
_cell.angle_gamma   90.00
#
_symmetry.space_group_name_H-M   'P 1'
#
loop_
_entity.id
_entity.type
_entity.pdbx_description
1 polymer ?
#
loop_
_entity_poly.entity_id
_entity_poly.type
_entity_poly.pdbx_seq_one_letter_code
_entity_poly.pdbx_strand_id
1 'polypeptide(L)'
;MSSKSFFLIIMAIGSLFYSCSNEPEYKEYKIIDLSKPISDTLKFEKDGRIIGVEILITGFVNGKSVLEFKNGAGRFTKIDLEDIVNEKYETEWYSPNLNFKYLPESQILGDSLVLKYRMY
;
A
#
# COMPACT_ATOMS: atom_id res chain seq x y z
N MET A 1 39.55 -11.97 37.16
CA MET A 1 38.12 -11.94 36.82
C MET A 1 37.66 -13.36 36.56
N SER A 2 36.65 -13.81 37.32
CA SER A 2 36.17 -15.20 37.32
C SER A 2 35.51 -15.56 35.99
N SER A 3 35.89 -16.69 35.39
CA SER A 3 35.40 -17.15 34.07
C SER A 3 33.88 -17.35 34.00
N LYS A 4 33.20 -17.37 35.15
CA LYS A 4 31.74 -17.49 35.26
C LYS A 4 31.00 -16.22 34.83
N SER A 5 31.64 -15.05 34.92
CA SER A 5 31.01 -13.77 34.55
C SER A 5 30.99 -13.52 33.03
N PHE A 6 31.87 -14.17 32.27
CA PHE A 6 31.94 -14.00 30.82
C PHE A 6 30.87 -14.79 30.06
N PHE A 7 30.45 -15.94 30.61
CA PHE A 7 29.41 -16.79 30.02
C PHE A 7 28.01 -16.16 30.05
N LEU A 8 27.70 -15.36 31.07
CA LEU A 8 26.40 -14.67 31.18
C LEU A 8 26.21 -13.58 30.14
N ILE A 9 27.30 -12.93 29.70
CA ILE A 9 27.25 -11.86 28.69
C ILE A 9 26.94 -12.44 27.30
N ILE A 10 27.46 -13.63 26.99
CA ILE A 10 27.23 -14.29 25.69
C ILE A 10 25.76 -14.73 25.54
N MET A 11 25.10 -15.14 26.63
CA MET A 11 23.69 -15.55 26.61
C MET A 11 22.72 -14.37 26.43
N ALA A 12 23.06 -13.18 26.95
CA ALA A 12 22.26 -11.97 26.81
C ALA A 12 22.32 -11.36 25.39
N ILE A 13 23.41 -11.59 24.66
CA ILE A 13 23.55 -11.11 23.27
C ILE A 13 22.82 -12.03 22.28
N GLY A 14 22.69 -13.33 22.59
CA GLY A 14 21.98 -14.29 21.74
C GLY A 14 20.48 -14.05 21.62
N SER A 15 19.85 -13.40 22.59
CA SER A 15 18.41 -13.09 22.57
C SER A 15 18.04 -11.85 21.73
N LEU A 16 19.00 -11.06 21.25
CA LEU A 16 18.72 -9.85 20.48
C LEU A 16 18.49 -10.09 18.98
N PHE A 17 18.67 -11.32 18.48
CA PHE A 17 18.55 -11.65 17.06
C PHE A 17 17.21 -12.31 16.65
N TYR A 18 16.22 -12.37 17.55
CA TYR A 18 14.92 -13.02 17.27
C TYR A 18 13.76 -12.06 16.99
N SER A 19 14.02 -10.79 16.66
CA SER A 19 12.95 -9.90 16.18
C SER A 19 12.79 -10.04 14.67
N CYS A 20 12.34 -11.20 14.21
CA CYS A 20 11.77 -11.34 12.87
C CYS A 20 10.37 -10.69 12.92
N SER A 21 10.30 -9.38 12.73
CA SER A 21 9.01 -8.70 12.57
C SER A 21 8.44 -9.14 11.23
N ASN A 22 7.36 -9.94 11.26
CA ASN A 22 6.56 -10.23 10.08
C ASN A 22 5.75 -8.98 9.73
N GLU A 23 6.43 -7.93 9.28
CA GLU A 23 5.74 -6.78 8.70
C GLU A 23 5.09 -7.20 7.38
N PRO A 24 3.89 -6.70 7.08
CA PRO A 24 3.28 -6.98 5.79
C PRO A 24 4.11 -6.43 4.63
N GLU A 25 4.36 -7.27 3.64
CA GLU A 25 5.00 -6.83 2.40
C GLU A 25 3.96 -6.16 1.49
N TYR A 26 4.21 -4.90 1.13
CA TYR A 26 3.39 -4.16 0.16
C TYR A 26 4.13 -4.02 -1.16
N LYS A 27 3.38 -4.14 -2.24
CA LYS A 27 3.82 -3.70 -3.57
C LYS A 27 3.49 -2.23 -3.74
N GLU A 28 4.26 -1.52 -4.55
CA GLU A 28 4.04 -0.09 -4.80
C GLU A 28 3.70 0.15 -6.28
N TYR A 29 2.69 0.98 -6.51
CA TYR A 29 2.39 1.57 -7.81
C TYR A 29 2.41 3.09 -7.68
N LYS A 30 3.19 3.77 -8.53
CA LYS A 30 3.34 5.23 -8.49
C LYS A 30 2.68 5.88 -9.70
N ILE A 31 1.75 6.79 -9.46
CA ILE A 31 1.18 7.68 -10.46
C ILE A 31 2.05 8.94 -10.49
N ILE A 32 2.86 9.10 -11.55
CA ILE A 32 3.89 10.15 -11.64
C ILE A 32 3.33 11.48 -12.15
N ASP A 33 2.35 11.45 -13.05
CA ASP A 33 1.76 12.66 -13.64
C ASP A 33 0.28 12.75 -13.25
N LEU A 34 0.01 13.46 -12.15
CA LEU A 34 -1.34 13.67 -11.63
C LEU A 34 -2.18 14.68 -12.44
N SER A 35 -1.61 15.30 -13.48
CA SER A 35 -2.34 16.25 -14.33
C SER A 35 -3.28 15.57 -15.34
N LYS A 36 -3.15 14.25 -15.51
CA LYS A 36 -3.91 13.47 -16.50
C LYS A 36 -4.67 12.33 -15.86
N PRO A 37 -5.83 11.95 -16.42
CA PRO A 37 -6.49 10.73 -16.01
C PRO A 37 -5.64 9.50 -16.36
N ILE A 38 -5.67 8.48 -15.50
CA ILE A 38 -5.06 7.18 -15.75
C ILE A 38 -6.04 6.07 -15.41
N SER A 39 -5.95 4.96 -16.12
CA SER A 39 -6.66 3.72 -15.80
C SER A 39 -5.66 2.58 -15.90
N ASP A 40 -5.48 1.85 -14.80
CA ASP A 40 -4.52 0.74 -14.76
C ASP A 40 -4.99 -0.34 -13.78
N THR A 41 -4.15 -1.35 -13.57
CA THR A 41 -4.44 -2.56 -12.81
C THR A 41 -3.34 -2.80 -11.79
N LEU A 42 -3.72 -2.89 -10.51
CA LEU A 42 -2.86 -3.42 -9.47
C LEU A 42 -2.83 -4.94 -9.62
N LYS A 43 -1.62 -5.48 -9.85
CA LYS A 43 -1.38 -6.91 -10.05
C LYS A 43 -0.80 -7.49 -8.78
N PHE A 44 -1.43 -8.55 -8.29
CA PHE A 44 -1.04 -9.23 -7.10
C PHE A 44 -0.53 -10.64 -7.45
N GLU A 45 0.51 -11.09 -6.75
CA GLU A 45 0.97 -12.47 -6.89
C GLU A 45 0.03 -13.39 -6.12
N LYS A 46 -0.39 -14.47 -6.77
CA LYS A 46 -1.34 -15.41 -6.18
C LYS A 46 -0.57 -16.55 -5.52
N ASP A 47 -0.17 -16.33 -4.28
CA ASP A 47 0.28 -17.40 -3.38
C ASP A 47 -0.83 -17.69 -2.36
N GLY A 48 -1.87 -18.40 -2.81
CA GLY A 48 -2.96 -18.88 -1.94
C GLY A 48 -4.35 -18.35 -2.30
N ARG A 49 -5.22 -18.31 -1.28
CA ARG A 49 -6.62 -17.86 -1.39
C ARG A 49 -6.69 -16.39 -1.04
N ILE A 50 -7.13 -15.57 -1.98
CA ILE A 50 -7.34 -14.13 -1.80
C ILE A 50 -8.69 -13.95 -1.10
N ILE A 51 -8.72 -13.23 0.02
CA ILE A 51 -9.95 -12.91 0.74
C ILE A 51 -10.23 -11.41 0.65
N GLY A 52 -9.17 -10.59 0.71
CA GLY A 52 -9.29 -9.15 0.58
C GLY A 52 -8.02 -8.50 0.05
N VAL A 53 -8.14 -7.18 -0.14
CA VAL A 53 -7.02 -6.30 -0.47
C VAL A 53 -7.01 -5.12 0.48
N GLU A 54 -5.81 -4.66 0.74
CA GLU A 54 -5.55 -3.43 1.48
C GLU A 54 -4.68 -2.53 0.61
N ILE A 55 -5.06 -1.25 0.50
CA ILE A 55 -4.38 -0.23 -0.29
C ILE A 55 -4.16 0.99 0.59
N LEU A 56 -2.90 1.36 0.77
CA LEU A 56 -2.49 2.62 1.38
C LEU A 56 -2.26 3.62 0.25
N ILE A 57 -2.97 4.73 0.29
CA ILE A 57 -2.92 5.79 -0.70
C ILE A 57 -2.20 6.96 -0.05
N THR A 58 -1.01 7.28 -0.53
CA THR A 58 -0.17 8.32 0.08
C THR A 58 0.38 9.25 -0.97
N GLY A 59 0.43 10.54 -0.67
CA GLY A 59 1.03 11.53 -1.55
C GLY A 59 0.55 12.94 -1.25
N PHE A 60 0.78 13.82 -2.21
CA PHE A 60 0.26 15.17 -2.20
C PHE A 60 -0.50 15.38 -3.50
N VAL A 61 -1.65 16.05 -3.44
CA VAL A 61 -2.50 16.39 -4.58
C VAL A 61 -2.79 17.89 -4.46
N ASN A 62 -2.06 18.72 -5.19
CA ASN A 62 -2.31 20.17 -5.24
C ASN A 62 -3.56 20.49 -6.08
N GLY A 63 -4.74 20.16 -5.54
CA GLY A 63 -6.03 20.26 -6.20
C GLY A 63 -6.98 19.14 -5.78
N LYS A 64 -8.06 18.96 -6.54
CA LYS A 64 -9.06 17.92 -6.33
C LYS A 64 -8.93 16.82 -7.36
N SER A 65 -9.02 15.58 -6.91
CA SER A 65 -9.06 14.41 -7.78
C SER A 65 -9.84 13.28 -7.15
N VAL A 66 -10.20 12.29 -7.95
CA VAL A 66 -10.92 11.09 -7.51
C VAL A 66 -10.13 9.86 -7.90
N LEU A 67 -9.96 8.95 -6.95
CA LEU A 67 -9.46 7.60 -7.19
C LEU A 67 -10.63 6.61 -7.11
N GLU A 68 -10.82 5.84 -8.18
CA GLU A 68 -11.89 4.87 -8.29
C GLU A 68 -11.33 3.45 -8.34
N PHE A 69 -11.79 2.56 -7.47
CA PHE A 69 -11.48 1.12 -7.52
C PHE A 69 -12.67 0.32 -8.01
N LYS A 70 -12.48 -0.48 -9.07
CA LYS A 70 -13.53 -1.36 -9.58
C LYS A 70 -13.73 -2.53 -8.62
N ASN A 71 -14.93 -2.68 -8.07
CA ASN A 71 -15.30 -3.80 -7.23
C ASN A 71 -15.65 -5.07 -8.07
N GLY A 72 -15.82 -6.23 -7.40
CA GLY A 72 -16.03 -7.52 -8.06
C GLY A 72 -17.37 -7.62 -8.80
N ALA A 73 -18.31 -6.75 -8.46
CA ALA A 73 -19.61 -6.59 -9.12
C ALA A 73 -19.58 -5.57 -10.27
N GLY A 74 -18.40 -5.03 -10.61
CA GLY A 74 -18.22 -4.07 -11.68
C GLY A 74 -18.61 -2.62 -11.36
N ARG A 75 -18.95 -2.31 -10.11
CA ARG A 75 -19.16 -0.94 -9.63
C ARG A 75 -17.82 -0.32 -9.25
N PHE A 76 -17.77 0.99 -9.07
CA PHE A 76 -16.57 1.69 -8.62
C PHE A 76 -16.80 2.29 -7.25
N THR A 77 -15.89 2.02 -6.31
CA THR A 77 -15.79 2.76 -5.06
C THR A 77 -14.93 3.99 -5.32
N LYS A 78 -15.40 5.17 -4.89
CA LYS A 78 -14.71 6.45 -5.08
C LYS A 78 -14.04 6.89 -3.78
N ILE A 79 -12.87 7.48 -3.93
CA ILE A 79 -12.11 8.11 -2.85
C ILE A 79 -11.71 9.48 -3.37
N ASP A 80 -12.23 10.52 -2.72
CA ASP A 80 -11.88 11.90 -3.03
C ASP A 80 -10.51 12.22 -2.42
N LEU A 81 -9.63 12.84 -3.20
CA LEU A 81 -8.25 13.14 -2.82
C LEU A 81 -7.98 14.64 -2.98
N GLU A 82 -7.47 15.25 -1.91
CA GLU A 82 -7.15 16.68 -1.84
C GLU A 82 -5.97 16.89 -0.88
N ASP A 83 -5.07 17.83 -1.23
CA ASP A 83 -3.89 18.20 -0.45
C ASP A 83 -3.05 16.99 -0.01
N ILE A 84 -2.81 16.82 1.30
CA ILE A 84 -2.02 15.72 1.84
C ILE A 84 -2.92 14.48 1.93
N VAL A 85 -2.57 13.46 1.17
CA VAL A 85 -3.30 12.19 1.13
C VAL A 85 -2.58 11.16 1.99
N ASN A 86 -3.31 10.56 2.93
CA ASN A 86 -2.88 9.41 3.71
C ASN A 86 -4.09 8.53 4.07
N GLU A 87 -4.63 7.87 3.05
CA GLU A 87 -5.87 7.12 3.13
C GLU A 87 -5.64 5.61 3.10
N LYS A 88 -6.52 4.87 3.75
CA LYS A 88 -6.51 3.41 3.77
C LYS A 88 -7.81 2.88 3.19
N TYR A 89 -7.70 2.08 2.12
CA TYR A 89 -8.82 1.39 1.50
C TYR A 89 -8.71 -0.11 1.70
N GLU A 90 -9.77 -0.72 2.22
CA GLU A 90 -9.88 -2.16 2.42
C GLU A 90 -11.17 -2.68 1.82
N THR A 91 -11.10 -3.82 1.14
CA THR A 91 -12.28 -4.47 0.59
C THR A 91 -12.06 -5.96 0.37
N GLU A 92 -13.15 -6.74 0.41
CA GLU A 92 -13.12 -8.12 -0.04
C GLU A 92 -12.78 -8.21 -1.52
N TRP A 93 -11.88 -9.12 -1.88
CA TRP A 93 -11.39 -9.27 -3.23
C TRP A 93 -10.94 -10.69 -3.50
N TYR A 94 -11.26 -11.19 -4.68
CA TYR A 94 -11.05 -12.61 -5.03
C TYR A 94 -10.31 -12.79 -6.36
N SER A 95 -9.72 -11.70 -6.90
CA SER A 95 -9.04 -11.67 -8.20
C SER A 95 -7.58 -11.22 -8.05
N PRO A 96 -6.63 -11.75 -8.85
CA PRO A 96 -5.24 -11.30 -8.86
C PRO A 96 -5.04 -9.91 -9.48
N ASN A 97 -6.10 -9.33 -10.05
CA ASN A 97 -6.08 -8.04 -10.71
C ASN A 97 -7.17 -7.15 -10.12
N LEU A 98 -6.82 -5.94 -9.69
CA LEU A 98 -7.76 -4.89 -9.29
C LEU A 98 -7.58 -3.67 -10.19
N ASN A 99 -8.64 -3.31 -10.90
CA ASN A 99 -8.61 -2.15 -11.77
C ASN A 99 -8.87 -0.89 -10.97
N PHE A 100 -8.11 0.17 -11.26
CA PHE A 100 -8.35 1.49 -10.69
C PHE A 100 -8.34 2.55 -11.78
N LYS A 101 -8.93 3.70 -11.46
CA LYS A 101 -8.86 4.91 -12.26
C LYS A 101 -8.52 6.09 -11.37
N TYR A 102 -7.68 6.97 -11.86
CA TYR A 102 -7.45 8.27 -11.25
C TYR A 102 -7.95 9.35 -12.21
N LEU A 103 -8.68 10.31 -11.67
CA LEU A 103 -9.36 11.36 -12.42
C LEU A 103 -9.07 12.71 -11.75
N PRO A 104 -8.27 13.60 -12.35
CA PRO A 104 -8.12 14.96 -11.84
C PRO A 104 -9.41 15.75 -12.08
N GLU A 105 -9.93 16.43 -11.05
CA GLU A 105 -11.10 17.31 -11.15
C GLU A 105 -10.70 18.78 -11.33
N SER A 106 -9.49 19.15 -10.89
CA SER A 106 -8.87 20.45 -11.12
C SER A 106 -7.54 20.30 -11.85
N GLN A 107 -6.97 21.42 -12.28
CA GLN A 107 -5.59 21.45 -12.78
C GLN A 107 -4.63 21.13 -11.64
N ILE A 108 -3.86 20.05 -11.77
CA ILE A 108 -2.84 19.61 -10.80
C ILE A 108 -1.46 19.69 -11.47
N LEU A 109 -0.46 20.22 -10.76
CA LEU A 109 0.89 20.47 -11.30
C LEU A 109 1.96 19.72 -10.51
N GLY A 110 2.60 18.74 -11.15
CA GLY A 110 3.91 18.22 -10.73
C GLY A 110 3.93 17.26 -9.54
N ASP A 111 2.78 16.82 -9.05
CA ASP A 111 2.68 15.93 -7.89
C ASP A 111 2.60 14.44 -8.27
N SER A 112 2.76 13.57 -7.27
CA SER A 112 2.66 12.11 -7.44
C SER A 112 1.89 11.44 -6.32
N LEU A 113 1.16 10.38 -6.67
CA LEU A 113 0.43 9.53 -5.74
C LEU A 113 1.07 8.13 -5.72
N VAL A 114 1.20 7.54 -4.53
CA VAL A 114 1.69 6.18 -4.34
C VAL A 114 0.56 5.32 -3.78
N LEU A 115 0.31 4.21 -4.46
CA LEU A 115 -0.60 3.16 -4.03
C LEU A 115 0.26 2.00 -3.51
N LYS A 116 0.31 1.79 -2.20
CA LYS A 116 0.93 0.61 -1.60
C LYS A 116 -0.14 -0.43 -1.37
N TYR A 117 0.01 -1.63 -1.92
CA TYR A 117 -1.06 -2.61 -1.94
C TYR A 117 -0.59 -4.02 -1.58
N ARG A 118 -1.46 -4.76 -0.88
CA ARG A 118 -1.25 -6.18 -0.54
C ARG A 118 -2.56 -6.95 -0.51
N MET A 119 -2.44 -8.27 -0.51
CA MET A 119 -3.55 -9.20 -0.24
C MET A 119 -3.52 -9.66 1.22
N TYR A 120 -4.67 -10.11 1.71
CA TYR A 120 -4.81 -10.86 2.95
C TYR A 120 -5.89 -11.93 2.84
#